data_AF-A0A2V2SR62-F1
#
_entry.id   AF-A0A2V2SR62-F1
#
_cell.length_a   1.000
_cell.length_b   1.000
_cell.length_c   1.000
_cell.angle_alpha   90.00
_cell.angle_beta   90.00
_cell.angle_gamma   90.00
#
_symmetry.space_group_name_H-M   'P 1'
#
loop_
_entity.id
_entity.type
_entity.pdbx_description
1 polymer ?
#
loop_
_entity_poly.entity_id
_entity_poly.type
_entity_poly.pdbx_seq_one_letter_code
_entity_poly.pdbx_strand_id
1 'polypeptide(L)'
;MKAIPLLLGASLLVLGGCKTFGGHYEIDAVDANGQKLNKKSFLAQGSGIYTVRNALCSSYPKATVIIRDIDADQELEGESPYHCK
;
A
#
# COMPACT_ATOMS: atom_id res chain seq x y z
N MET A 1 -39.45 26.44 38.61
CA MET A 1 -38.91 25.25 37.91
C MET A 1 -38.68 25.63 36.45
N LYS A 2 -37.42 25.79 36.03
CA LYS A 2 -37.04 25.96 34.61
C LYS A 2 -35.61 25.42 34.50
N ALA A 3 -35.47 24.19 34.01
CA ALA A 3 -34.19 23.56 33.75
C ALA A 3 -33.78 23.87 32.30
N ILE A 4 -32.55 24.35 32.15
CA ILE A 4 -31.91 24.77 30.90
C ILE A 4 -31.35 23.50 30.22
N PRO A 5 -31.60 23.26 28.91
CA PRO A 5 -31.09 22.06 28.25
C PRO A 5 -29.59 22.23 27.98
N LEU A 6 -28.79 21.38 28.61
CA LEU A 6 -27.34 21.31 28.39
C LEU A 6 -27.09 20.60 27.06
N LEU A 7 -26.77 21.38 26.03
CA LEU A 7 -26.24 20.93 24.75
C LEU A 7 -24.91 20.19 24.97
N LEU A 8 -24.94 18.87 25.04
CA LEU A 8 -23.74 18.03 24.91
C LEU A 8 -23.35 17.93 23.43
N GLY A 9 -22.65 18.96 22.94
CA GLY A 9 -21.86 18.87 21.72
C GLY A 9 -20.54 18.18 22.03
N ALA A 10 -20.51 16.85 21.97
CA ALA A 10 -19.27 16.08 22.06
C ALA A 10 -18.65 15.97 20.65
N SER A 11 -17.71 16.88 20.38
CA SER A 11 -16.90 16.97 19.17
C SER A 11 -16.21 15.64 18.85
N LEU A 12 -16.63 15.00 17.75
CA LEU A 12 -15.88 13.92 17.10
C LEU A 12 -14.60 14.50 16.48
N LEU A 13 -13.52 14.51 17.26
CA LEU A 13 -12.17 14.68 16.74
C LEU A 13 -11.79 13.40 16.01
N VAL A 14 -12.15 13.31 14.73
CA VAL A 14 -11.58 12.35 13.80
C VAL A 14 -10.11 12.73 13.64
N LEU A 15 -9.24 12.08 14.41
CA LEU A 15 -7.81 12.07 14.20
C LEU A 15 -7.55 11.35 12.88
N GLY A 16 -7.75 12.06 11.76
CA GLY A 16 -7.22 11.68 10.46
C GLY A 16 -5.70 11.78 10.56
N GLY A 17 -5.07 10.70 11.03
CA GLY A 17 -3.62 10.59 11.05
C GLY A 17 -3.09 10.92 9.67
N CYS A 18 -2.10 11.81 9.59
CA CYS A 18 -1.35 12.00 8.36
C CYS A 18 -0.77 10.64 7.98
N LYS A 19 -1.32 10.00 6.93
CA LYS A 19 -0.65 8.86 6.31
C LYS A 19 0.64 9.39 5.69
N THR A 20 1.71 9.35 6.45
CA THR A 20 3.05 9.50 5.90
C THR A 20 3.22 8.37 4.89
N PHE A 21 3.42 8.72 3.62
CA PHE A 21 3.76 7.79 2.51
C PHE A 21 5.16 7.19 2.72
N GLY A 22 5.42 6.61 3.89
CA GLY A 22 6.74 6.16 4.36
C GLY A 22 6.76 4.69 4.77
N GLY A 23 5.75 3.91 4.38
CA GLY A 23 5.72 2.46 4.65
C GLY A 23 6.88 1.73 3.98
N HIS A 24 7.26 0.59 4.55
CA HIS A 24 8.27 -0.30 3.99
C HIS A 24 7.58 -1.43 3.22
N TYR A 25 7.98 -1.60 1.98
CA TYR A 25 7.29 -2.48 1.05
C TYR A 25 8.19 -3.56 0.50
N GLU A 26 7.68 -4.78 0.49
CA GLU A 26 8.23 -5.90 -0.25
C GLU A 26 7.55 -5.96 -1.61
N ILE A 27 8.32 -6.02 -2.69
CA ILE A 27 7.82 -5.99 -4.07
C ILE A 27 8.34 -7.18 -4.86
N ASP A 28 7.41 -7.91 -5.47
CA ASP A 28 7.67 -9.09 -6.28
C ASP A 28 6.95 -9.04 -7.61
N ALA A 29 7.56 -9.63 -8.64
CA ALA A 29 6.91 -9.91 -9.91
C ALA A 29 6.52 -11.38 -9.95
N VAL A 30 5.28 -11.68 -10.29
CA VAL A 30 4.76 -13.05 -10.42
C VAL A 30 4.21 -13.29 -11.83
N ASP A 31 4.23 -14.55 -12.26
CA ASP A 31 3.60 -14.99 -13.50
C ASP A 31 2.07 -15.20 -13.34
N ALA A 32 1.41 -15.65 -14.41
CA ALA A 32 -0.03 -15.91 -14.40
C ALA A 32 -0.46 -17.03 -13.43
N ASN A 33 0.47 -17.86 -12.96
CA ASN A 33 0.23 -18.91 -11.97
C ASN A 33 0.59 -18.46 -10.55
N GLY A 34 1.00 -17.21 -10.36
CA GLY A 34 1.48 -16.68 -9.09
C GLY A 34 2.92 -17.09 -8.73
N GLN A 35 3.68 -17.68 -9.65
CA GLN A 35 5.07 -18.03 -9.41
C GLN A 35 5.97 -16.79 -9.51
N LYS A 36 6.82 -16.62 -8.50
CA LYS A 36 7.76 -15.50 -8.42
C LYS A 36 8.80 -15.55 -9.54
N LEU A 37 8.94 -14.45 -10.27
CA LEU A 37 9.85 -14.28 -11.40
C LEU A 37 11.20 -13.67 -10.99
N ASN A 38 11.19 -12.78 -9.99
CA ASN A 38 12.41 -12.20 -9.44
C ASN A 38 13.07 -13.12 -8.41
N LYS A 39 14.40 -13.25 -8.46
CA LYS A 39 15.16 -14.17 -7.57
C LYS A 39 15.08 -13.82 -6.08
N LYS A 40 14.94 -12.54 -5.76
CA LYS A 40 14.82 -12.01 -4.40
C LYS A 40 13.80 -10.89 -4.40
N SER A 41 13.08 -10.74 -3.30
CA SER A 41 12.16 -9.61 -3.14
C SER A 41 12.92 -8.30 -3.14
N PHE A 42 12.32 -7.29 -3.77
CA PHE A 42 12.81 -5.92 -3.68
C PHE A 42 12.20 -5.24 -2.47
N LEU A 43 12.97 -4.37 -1.84
CA LEU A 43 12.50 -3.52 -0.75
C LEU A 43 12.46 -2.09 -1.25
N ALA A 44 11.37 -1.38 -0.97
CA ALA A 44 11.27 0.04 -1.22
C ALA A 44 10.54 0.74 -0.08
N GLN A 45 10.74 2.04 0.03
CA GLN A 45 10.04 2.87 0.98
C GLN A 45 9.23 3.94 0.24
N GLY A 46 8.01 4.17 0.71
CA GLY A 46 7.15 5.24 0.18
C GLY A 46 6.98 5.18 -1.34
N SER A 47 7.21 6.31 -2.02
CA SER A 47 7.09 6.39 -3.48
C SER A 47 8.15 5.59 -4.24
N GLY A 48 9.15 5.02 -3.57
CA GLY A 48 10.14 4.14 -4.19
C GLY A 48 9.53 2.89 -4.83
N ILE A 49 8.31 2.49 -4.40
CA ILE A 49 7.57 1.38 -5.00
C ILE A 49 7.37 1.55 -6.51
N TYR A 50 7.19 2.79 -6.97
CA TYR A 50 6.91 3.08 -8.38
C TYR A 50 8.14 2.84 -9.25
N THR A 51 9.33 3.19 -8.75
CA THR A 51 10.59 2.93 -9.44
C THR A 51 10.81 1.43 -9.60
N VAL A 52 10.64 0.66 -8.52
CA VAL A 52 10.80 -0.80 -8.53
C VAL A 52 9.77 -1.45 -9.44
N ARG A 53 8.49 -1.07 -9.32
CA ARG A 53 7.40 -1.56 -10.17
C ARG A 53 7.69 -1.36 -11.65
N ASN A 54 8.11 -0.15 -12.03
CA ASN A 54 8.43 0.16 -13.43
C ASN A 54 9.63 -0.66 -13.94
N ALA A 55 10.66 -0.82 -13.12
CA ALA A 55 11.82 -1.65 -13.46
C ALA A 55 11.45 -3.13 -13.62
N LEU A 56 10.60 -3.66 -12.72
CA LEU A 56 10.07 -5.01 -12.82
C LEU A 56 9.23 -5.19 -14.09
N CYS A 57 8.32 -4.27 -14.40
CA CYS A 57 7.53 -4.34 -15.63
C CYS A 57 8.37 -4.23 -16.91
N SER A 58 9.46 -3.45 -16.89
CA SER A 58 10.40 -3.41 -18.01
C SER A 58 11.19 -4.72 -18.18
N SER A 59 11.44 -5.43 -17.08
CA SER A 59 12.22 -6.68 -17.08
C SER A 59 11.35 -7.92 -17.36
N TYR A 60 10.11 -7.88 -16.89
CA TYR A 60 9.13 -8.95 -16.99
C TYR A 60 7.83 -8.41 -17.58
N PRO A 61 7.78 -8.20 -18.91
CA PRO A 61 6.54 -7.81 -19.58
C PRO A 61 5.44 -8.83 -19.28
N LYS A 62 4.21 -8.36 -19.03
CA LYS A 62 3.03 -9.17 -18.67
C LYS A 62 3.06 -9.84 -17.29
N ALA A 63 4.05 -9.56 -16.44
CA ALA A 63 4.01 -9.99 -15.05
C ALA A 63 2.92 -9.24 -14.27
N THR A 64 2.53 -9.80 -13.13
CA THR A 64 1.78 -9.09 -12.10
C THR A 64 2.75 -8.72 -10.99
N VAL A 65 2.83 -7.44 -10.63
CA VAL A 65 3.63 -6.95 -9.50
C VAL A 65 2.75 -6.95 -8.25
N ILE A 66 3.23 -7.65 -7.22
CA ILE A 66 2.63 -7.69 -5.89
C ILE A 66 3.45 -6.78 -4.97
N ILE A 67 2.79 -5.88 -4.24
CA ILE A 67 3.40 -4.95 -3.30
C ILE A 67 2.78 -5.20 -1.93
N ARG A 68 3.61 -5.59 -0.96
CA ARG A 68 3.18 -5.92 0.40
C ARG A 68 3.75 -4.92 1.38
N ASP A 69 2.91 -4.33 2.21
CA ASP A 69 3.32 -3.55 3.37
C ASP A 69 3.86 -4.51 4.44
N ILE A 70 5.15 -4.38 4.74
CA ILE A 70 5.85 -5.25 5.69
C ILE A 70 5.44 -4.93 7.13
N ASP A 71 5.18 -3.66 7.42
CA ASP A 71 4.84 -3.19 8.76
C ASP A 71 3.41 -3.62 9.15
N ALA A 72 2.50 -3.63 8.18
CA ALA A 72 1.11 -4.04 8.35
C ALA A 72 0.83 -5.50 7.96
N ASP A 73 1.83 -6.25 7.47
CA ASP A 73 1.75 -7.64 7.02
C ASP A 73 0.62 -7.90 5.99
N GLN A 74 0.31 -6.91 5.14
CA GLN A 74 -0.81 -6.96 4.20
C GLN A 74 -0.42 -6.45 2.81
N GLU A 75 -1.17 -6.85 1.79
CA GLU A 75 -1.01 -6.29 0.45
C GLU A 75 -1.37 -4.79 0.43
N LEU A 76 -0.59 -3.99 -0.31
CA LEU A 76 -0.79 -2.55 -0.39
C LEU A 76 -1.99 -2.22 -1.28
N GLU A 77 -3.13 -1.98 -0.65
CA GLU A 77 -4.38 -1.60 -1.31
C GLU A 77 -4.20 -0.38 -2.22
N GLY A 78 -4.76 -0.46 -3.43
CA GLY A 78 -4.71 0.61 -4.43
C GLY A 78 -3.45 0.61 -5.31
N GLU A 79 -2.38 -0.08 -4.89
CA GLU A 79 -1.14 -0.21 -5.68
C GLU A 79 -0.83 -1.65 -6.10
N SER A 80 -1.44 -2.63 -5.44
CA SER A 80 -1.29 -4.06 -5.72
C SER A 80 -2.67 -4.75 -5.81
N PRO A 81 -2.84 -5.75 -6.69
CA PRO A 81 -1.88 -6.21 -7.68
C PRO A 81 -1.79 -5.27 -8.89
N TYR A 82 -0.59 -5.07 -9.44
CA TYR A 82 -0.38 -4.26 -10.64
C TYR A 82 -0.02 -5.11 -11.84
N HIS A 83 -0.81 -5.03 -12.91
CA HIS A 83 -0.56 -5.78 -14.14
C HIS A 83 0.34 -4.97 -15.07
N CYS A 84 1.53 -5.50 -15.39
CA CYS A 84 2.43 -4.90 -16.36
C CYS A 84 1.83 -4.94 -17.77
N LYS A 85 2.09 -3.88 -18.55
CA LYS A 85 1.61 -3.77 -19.94
C LYS A 85 2.50 -4.51 -20.92
#